data_AF-A0A919TQJ0-F1
#
_entry.id   AF-A0A919TQJ0-F1
#
_cell.length_a   1.000
_cell.length_b   1.000
_cell.length_c   1.000
_cell.angle_alpha   90.00
_cell.angle_beta   90.00
_cell.angle_gamma   90.00
#
_symmetry.space_group_name_H-M   'P 1'
#
loop_
_entity.id
_entity.type
_entity.pdbx_description
1 polymer ?
#
loop_
_entity_poly.entity_id
_entity_poly.type
_entity_poly.pdbx_seq_one_letter_code
_entity_poly.pdbx_strand_id
1 'polypeptide(L)'
;MVSAGGPVREDRAVTEARTVPDLKAFLPAADGIVDPLPWQLGDSEAQRKRSRGRVSALAHQVAGLLAGGWTEAQIRAALQTVADAETAPDAGAQERRWRTALKRAGHERRERQRVVAESQP
;
A
#
# COMPACT_ATOMS: atom_id res chain seq x y z
N MET A 1 -21.15 34.57 -49.86
CA MET A 1 -20.30 33.64 -49.07
C MET A 1 -19.90 34.34 -47.79
N VAL A 2 -20.43 33.90 -46.63
CA VAL A 2 -19.71 33.58 -45.38
C VAL A 2 -20.76 33.34 -44.29
N SER A 3 -21.02 32.05 -43.98
CA SER A 3 -21.78 31.67 -42.79
C SER A 3 -20.78 31.58 -41.63
N ALA A 4 -20.94 32.44 -40.63
CA ALA A 4 -20.19 32.37 -39.39
C ALA A 4 -20.75 31.21 -38.53
N GLY A 5 -20.01 30.11 -38.48
CA GLY A 5 -20.27 29.00 -37.58
C GLY A 5 -20.05 29.43 -36.12
N GLY A 6 -21.08 29.22 -35.30
CA GLY A 6 -21.02 29.48 -33.86
C GLY A 6 -20.01 28.56 -33.15
N PRO A 7 -19.54 28.96 -31.95
CA PRO A 7 -18.55 28.21 -31.20
C PRO A 7 -19.17 26.91 -30.67
N VAL A 8 -18.57 25.79 -31.06
CA VAL A 8 -18.80 24.48 -30.44
C VAL A 8 -18.36 24.61 -28.99
N ARG A 9 -19.35 24.62 -28.07
CA ARG A 9 -19.12 24.34 -26.65
C ARG A 9 -18.73 22.87 -26.56
N GLU A 10 -17.44 22.59 -26.64
CA GLU A 10 -16.88 21.34 -26.12
C GLU A 10 -17.04 21.38 -24.60
N ASP A 11 -18.16 20.80 -24.16
CA ASP A 11 -18.43 20.40 -22.80
C ASP A 11 -17.35 19.40 -22.41
N ARG A 12 -16.22 19.94 -21.92
CA ARG A 12 -15.10 19.14 -21.42
C ARG A 12 -15.55 18.55 -20.09
N ALA A 13 -16.34 17.49 -20.19
CA ALA A 13 -16.50 16.51 -19.14
C ALA A 13 -15.10 15.98 -18.82
N VAL A 14 -14.44 16.64 -17.87
CA VAL A 14 -13.29 16.11 -17.15
C VAL A 14 -13.85 14.99 -16.30
N THR A 15 -14.17 13.89 -16.95
CA THR A 15 -14.27 12.59 -16.31
C THR A 15 -12.84 12.31 -15.91
N GLU A 16 -12.46 12.71 -14.69
CA GLU A 16 -11.30 12.17 -14.00
C GLU A 16 -11.49 10.65 -14.01
N ALA A 17 -10.98 10.02 -15.07
CA ALA A 17 -10.81 8.59 -15.13
C ALA A 17 -9.95 8.30 -13.91
N ARG A 18 -10.59 7.75 -12.87
CA ARG A 18 -9.99 7.33 -11.62
C ARG A 18 -8.95 6.30 -12.01
N THR A 19 -7.77 6.79 -12.37
CA THR A 19 -6.71 5.97 -12.98
C THR A 19 -6.31 5.05 -11.86
N VAL A 20 -6.66 3.77 -11.98
CA VAL A 20 -6.23 2.77 -11.01
C VAL A 20 -4.71 2.85 -11.03
N PRO A 21 -4.07 3.29 -9.93
CA PRO A 21 -2.63 3.48 -9.93
C PRO A 21 -1.95 2.17 -10.29
N ASP A 22 -0.98 2.23 -11.20
CA ASP A 22 -0.27 1.04 -11.63
C ASP A 22 0.56 0.49 -10.47
N LEU A 23 0.06 -0.56 -9.84
CA LEU A 23 0.70 -1.21 -8.71
C LEU A 23 2.12 -1.68 -9.06
N LYS A 24 2.37 -2.03 -10.33
CA LYS A 24 3.69 -2.49 -10.77
C LYS A 24 4.76 -1.42 -10.64
N ALA A 25 4.40 -0.15 -10.83
CA ALA A 25 5.33 0.97 -10.65
C ALA A 25 5.80 1.12 -9.19
N PHE A 26 5.01 0.63 -8.22
CA PHE A 26 5.33 0.71 -6.79
C PHE A 26 5.97 -0.58 -6.23
N LEU A 27 6.03 -1.66 -7.01
CA LEU A 27 6.63 -2.92 -6.55
C LEU A 27 8.11 -2.76 -6.14
N PRO A 28 9.00 -2.08 -6.90
CA PRO A 28 10.39 -1.93 -6.48
C PRO A 28 10.54 -1.22 -5.13
N ALA A 29 9.75 -0.18 -4.89
CA ALA A 29 9.74 0.53 -3.60
C ALA A 29 9.16 -0.34 -2.48
N ALA A 30 8.12 -1.12 -2.78
CA ALA A 30 7.53 -2.05 -1.82
C ALA A 30 8.49 -3.19 -1.44
N ASP A 31 9.19 -3.77 -2.41
CA ASP A 31 10.22 -4.79 -2.18
C ASP A 31 11.33 -4.22 -1.31
N GLY A 32 11.79 -2.99 -1.58
CA GLY A 32 12.78 -2.29 -0.75
C GLY A 32 12.35 -2.01 0.71
N ILE A 33 11.06 -2.10 1.02
CA ILE A 33 10.53 -2.03 2.40
C ILE A 33 10.41 -3.42 3.02
N VAL A 34 10.00 -4.42 2.23
CA VAL A 34 9.59 -5.73 2.72
C VAL A 34 10.75 -6.74 2.78
N ASP A 35 11.67 -6.71 1.81
CA ASP A 35 12.84 -7.58 1.75
C ASP A 35 13.77 -7.49 2.98
N PRO A 36 14.07 -6.30 3.55
CA PRO A 36 14.96 -6.19 4.70
C PRO A 36 14.30 -6.57 6.04
N LEU A 37 13.01 -6.93 6.06
CA LEU A 37 12.35 -7.38 7.28
C LEU A 37 12.98 -8.72 7.76
N PRO A 38 13.01 -8.99 9.07
CA PRO A 38 13.67 -10.16 9.64
C PRO A 38 12.83 -11.44 9.44
N TRP A 39 12.72 -11.89 8.19
CA TRP A 39 11.90 -13.04 7.83
C TRP A 39 12.45 -14.38 8.34
N GLN A 40 11.60 -15.19 8.94
CA GLN A 40 11.84 -16.59 9.28
C GLN A 40 11.61 -17.47 8.05
N LEU A 41 12.60 -17.48 7.13
CA LEU A 41 12.46 -18.14 5.83
C LEU A 41 12.50 -19.68 5.91
N GLY A 42 13.01 -20.23 7.00
CA GLY A 42 13.20 -21.67 7.23
C GLY A 42 14.42 -22.24 6.51
N ASP A 43 14.87 -23.42 6.94
CA ASP A 43 16.15 -24.00 6.52
C ASP A 43 16.06 -24.74 5.18
N SER A 44 14.93 -25.41 4.91
CA SER A 44 14.72 -26.16 3.68
C SER A 44 14.37 -25.26 2.49
N GLU A 45 14.73 -25.70 1.28
CA GLU A 45 14.38 -24.99 0.03
C GLU A 45 12.86 -24.84 -0.14
N ALA A 46 12.09 -25.88 0.21
CA ALA A 46 10.63 -25.85 0.16
C ALA A 46 10.04 -24.83 1.15
N GLN A 47 10.65 -24.65 2.33
CA GLN A 47 10.26 -23.58 3.25
C GLN A 47 10.62 -22.21 2.68
N ARG A 48 11.85 -22.01 2.22
CA ARG A 48 12.29 -20.74 1.60
C ARG A 48 11.42 -20.32 0.43
N LYS A 49 11.05 -21.25 -0.45
CA LYS A 49 10.15 -20.99 -1.59
C LYS A 49 8.78 -20.51 -1.13
N ARG A 50 8.19 -21.16 -0.11
CA ARG A 50 6.90 -20.74 0.46
C ARG A 50 7.01 -19.37 1.12
N SER A 51 8.08 -19.14 1.88
CA SER A 51 8.34 -17.87 2.57
C SER A 51 8.50 -16.72 1.57
N ARG A 52 9.23 -16.89 0.46
CA ARG A 52 9.32 -15.89 -0.62
C ARG A 52 7.96 -15.52 -1.22
N GLY A 53 7.05 -16.48 -1.33
CA GLY A 53 5.66 -16.19 -1.73
C GLY A 53 4.94 -15.26 -0.74
N ARG A 54 5.27 -15.36 0.56
CA ARG A 54 4.74 -14.48 1.62
C ARG A 54 5.36 -13.08 1.57
N VAL A 55 6.67 -13.00 1.33
CA VAL A 55 7.38 -11.73 1.08
C VAL A 55 6.70 -10.99 -0.07
N SER A 56 6.52 -11.65 -1.22
CA SER A 56 5.87 -11.06 -2.39
C SER A 56 4.42 -10.63 -2.11
N ALA A 57 3.65 -11.43 -1.38
CA ALA A 57 2.28 -11.06 -1.01
C ALA A 57 2.22 -9.79 -0.13
N LEU A 58 3.17 -9.64 0.80
CA LEU A 58 3.26 -8.43 1.62
C LEU A 58 3.73 -7.22 0.78
N ALA A 59 4.69 -7.40 -0.13
CA ALA A 59 5.12 -6.36 -1.06
C ALA A 59 3.96 -5.85 -1.93
N HIS A 60 3.10 -6.73 -2.45
CA HIS A 60 1.91 -6.31 -3.21
C HIS A 60 0.95 -5.46 -2.35
N GLN A 61 0.78 -5.81 -1.07
CA GLN A 61 -0.03 -5.00 -0.16
C GLN A 61 0.62 -3.63 0.09
N VAL A 62 1.94 -3.57 0.28
CA VAL A 62 2.69 -2.33 0.47
C VAL A 62 2.62 -1.44 -0.78
N ALA A 63 2.78 -2.03 -1.98
CA ALA A 63 2.60 -1.32 -3.25
C ALA A 63 1.20 -0.70 -3.36
N GLY A 64 0.16 -1.43 -2.94
CA GLY A 64 -1.21 -0.89 -2.85
C GLY A 64 -1.36 0.31 -1.90
N LEU A 65 -0.62 0.32 -0.80
CA LEU A 65 -0.61 1.45 0.13
C LEU A 65 0.12 2.66 -0.47
N LEU A 66 1.28 2.45 -1.08
CA LEU A 66 2.04 3.49 -1.79
C LEU A 66 1.19 4.13 -2.90
N ALA A 67 0.54 3.29 -3.70
CA ALA A 67 -0.41 3.70 -4.73
C ALA A 67 -1.61 4.49 -4.16
N GLY A 68 -2.03 4.17 -2.93
CA GLY A 68 -3.04 4.91 -2.16
C GLY A 68 -2.53 6.16 -1.44
N GLY A 69 -1.32 6.64 -1.78
CA GLY A 69 -0.75 7.87 -1.24
C GLY A 69 -0.21 7.73 0.19
N TRP A 70 0.16 6.52 0.62
CA TRP A 70 1.01 6.34 1.80
C TRP A 70 2.46 6.63 1.45
N THR A 71 3.22 7.15 2.41
CA THR A 71 4.68 7.30 2.25
C THR A 71 5.41 6.06 2.77
N GLU A 72 6.61 5.81 2.26
CA GLU A 72 7.46 4.71 2.75
C GLU A 72 7.70 4.82 4.26
N ALA A 73 7.90 6.04 4.77
CA ALA A 73 8.10 6.31 6.19
C ALA A 73 6.88 5.90 7.03
N GLN A 74 5.66 6.20 6.58
CA GLN A 74 4.43 5.78 7.26
C GLN A 74 4.29 4.26 7.30
N ILE A 75 4.64 3.59 6.20
CA ILE A 75 4.56 2.13 6.09
C ILE A 75 5.60 1.49 7.01
N ARG A 76 6.85 1.96 6.99
CA ARG A 76 7.91 1.46 7.89
C ARG A 76 7.55 1.67 9.36
N ALA A 77 7.06 2.85 9.71
CA ALA A 77 6.59 3.13 11.07
C ALA A 77 5.48 2.16 11.50
N ALA A 78 4.50 1.91 10.63
CA ALA A 78 3.42 0.95 10.90
C ALA A 78 3.97 -0.48 11.12
N LEU A 79 4.90 -0.94 10.29
CA LEU A 79 5.54 -2.25 10.44
C LEU A 79 6.32 -2.39 11.75
N GLN A 80 7.00 -1.32 12.17
CA GLN A 80 7.77 -1.27 13.42
C GLN A 80 6.91 -1.28 14.69
N THR A 81 5.61 -0.96 14.60
CA THR A 81 4.72 -1.00 15.78
C THR A 81 4.49 -2.41 16.34
N VAL A 82 4.85 -3.46 15.60
CA VAL A 82 4.58 -4.85 15.95
C VAL A 82 5.91 -5.58 16.15
N ALA A 83 6.56 -5.31 17.29
CA ALA A 83 7.86 -5.89 17.66
C ALA A 83 7.80 -7.43 17.77
N ASP A 84 6.63 -7.99 18.10
CA ASP A 84 6.41 -9.43 18.11
C ASP A 84 6.39 -10.04 16.70
N ALA A 85 6.27 -9.26 15.62
CA ALA A 85 6.37 -9.81 14.27
C ALA A 85 7.74 -10.45 14.01
N GLU A 86 8.82 -9.92 14.59
CA GLU A 86 10.17 -10.46 14.40
C GLU A 86 10.35 -11.82 15.08
N THR A 87 9.65 -12.04 16.19
CA THR A 87 9.72 -13.27 17.01
C THR A 87 8.65 -14.30 16.64
N ALA A 88 7.91 -14.10 15.55
CA ALA A 88 6.91 -15.08 15.12
C ALA A 88 7.55 -16.39 14.68
N PRO A 89 6.88 -17.53 14.87
CA PRO A 89 7.47 -18.86 14.66
C PRO A 89 7.76 -19.20 13.19
N ASP A 90 7.11 -18.53 12.24
CA ASP A 90 7.25 -18.78 10.82
C ASP A 90 6.89 -17.55 9.98
N ALA A 91 7.39 -17.47 8.74
CA ALA A 91 7.10 -16.39 7.80
C ALA A 91 5.60 -16.11 7.60
N GLY A 92 4.73 -17.11 7.69
CA GLY A 92 3.28 -16.90 7.59
C GLY A 92 2.72 -16.16 8.81
N ALA A 93 3.20 -16.46 10.01
CA ALA A 93 2.86 -15.73 11.22
C ALA A 93 3.37 -14.28 11.17
N GLN A 94 4.59 -14.07 10.67
CA GLN A 94 5.15 -12.72 10.49
C GLN A 94 4.33 -11.90 9.48
N GLU A 95 4.01 -12.48 8.32
CA GLU A 95 3.15 -11.86 7.31
C GLU A 95 1.82 -11.40 7.92
N ARG A 96 1.13 -12.27 8.66
CA ARG A 96 -0.16 -11.94 9.29
C ARG A 96 -0.04 -10.79 10.29
N ARG A 97 1.05 -10.75 11.09
CA ARG A 97 1.31 -9.69 12.07
C ARG A 97 1.54 -8.35 11.39
N TRP A 98 2.45 -8.29 10.43
CA TRP A 98 2.70 -7.06 9.65
C TRP A 98 1.47 -6.58 8.89
N ARG A 99 0.70 -7.49 8.28
CA ARG A 99 -0.55 -7.10 7.60
C ARG A 99 -1.58 -6.52 8.54
N THR A 100 -1.69 -7.07 9.75
CA THR A 100 -2.57 -6.53 10.80
C THR A 100 -2.11 -5.13 11.22
N ALA A 101 -0.81 -4.93 11.39
CA ALA A 101 -0.21 -3.63 11.68
C ALA A 101 -0.60 -2.57 10.64
N LEU A 102 -0.43 -2.90 9.35
CA LEU A 102 -0.77 -2.02 8.24
C LEU A 102 -2.27 -1.70 8.19
N LYS A 103 -3.14 -2.70 8.44
CA LYS A 103 -4.59 -2.49 8.51
C LYS A 103 -4.97 -1.56 9.67
N ARG A 104 -4.37 -1.76 10.84
CA ARG A 104 -4.60 -0.93 12.03
C ARG A 104 -4.15 0.51 11.78
N ALA A 105 -2.93 0.72 11.29
CA ALA A 105 -2.44 2.04 10.94
C ALA A 105 -3.37 2.73 9.93
N GLY A 106 -3.90 1.98 8.96
CA GLY A 106 -4.85 2.54 8.00
C GLY A 106 -6.21 2.89 8.58
N HIS A 107 -6.69 2.15 9.57
CA HIS A 107 -7.87 2.52 10.33
C HIS A 107 -7.62 3.81 11.12
N GLU A 108 -6.52 3.90 11.86
CA GLU A 108 -6.14 5.07 12.65
C GLU A 108 -5.96 6.33 11.78
N ARG A 109 -5.36 6.19 10.59
CA ARG A 109 -5.24 7.31 9.63
C ARG A 109 -6.61 7.81 9.18
N ARG A 110 -7.53 6.92 8.81
CA ARG A 110 -8.88 7.31 8.38
C ARG A 110 -9.66 7.98 9.50
N GLU A 111 -9.53 7.47 10.72
CA GLU A 111 -10.19 8.04 11.89
C GLU A 111 -9.68 9.46 12.16
N ARG A 112 -8.36 9.68 12.13
CA ARG A 112 -7.77 11.02 12.27
C ARG A 112 -8.26 11.98 11.19
N GLN A 113 -8.40 11.51 9.95
CA GLN A 113 -8.92 12.32 8.85
C GLN A 113 -10.39 12.69 9.04
N ARG A 114 -11.21 11.79 9.60
CA ARG A 114 -12.61 12.07 9.94
C ARG A 114 -12.74 13.14 11.01
N VAL A 115 -12.02 12.98 12.13
CA VAL A 115 -12.02 13.97 13.21
C VAL A 115 -11.60 15.36 12.72
N VAL A 116 -10.57 15.43 11.86
CA VAL A 116 -10.13 16.71 11.27
C VAL A 116 -11.21 17.30 10.35
N ALA A 117 -11.89 16.49 9.53
CA ALA A 117 -12.97 16.96 8.65
C ALA A 117 -14.21 17.43 9.43
N GLU A 118 -14.53 16.78 10.55
CA GLU A 118 -15.64 17.15 11.44
C GLU A 118 -15.31 18.36 12.33
N SER A 119 -14.03 18.71 12.47
CA SER A 119 -13.56 19.85 13.28
C SER A 119 -13.32 21.13 12.46
N GLN A 120 -13.60 21.13 11.14
CA GLN A 120 -13.56 22.33 10.32
C GLN A 120 -14.97 22.96 10.23
N PRO A 121 -15.16 24.22 10.71
CA PRO A 121 -16.45 24.92 10.71
C PRO A 121 -16.89 25.40 9.32
#